data_AF-A0A1B3EEK0-F1
#
_entry.id   AF-A0A1B3EEK0-F1
#
_cell.length_a   1.000
_cell.length_b   1.000
_cell.length_c   1.000
_cell.angle_alpha   90.00
_cell.angle_beta   90.00
_cell.angle_gamma   90.00
#
_symmetry.space_group_name_H-M   'P 1'
#
loop_
_entity.id
_entity.type
_entity.pdbx_description
1 polymer ?
#
loop_
_entity_poly.entity_id
_entity_poly.type
_entity_poly.pdbx_seq_one_letter_code
_entity_poly.pdbx_strand_id
1 'polypeptide(L)' 'MMMRADLDELMIVSCLFPRMKWTSSVTRPVLIAREGNVLRLYWMPLLLWLDECCAELFIEQLNARVVRQLSK' A
#
# COMPACT_ATOMS: atom_id res chain seq x y z
N MET A 1 14.44 15.19 5.76
CA MET A 1 13.45 15.52 4.71
C MET A 1 12.68 14.24 4.45
N MET A 2 11.45 14.14 4.96
CA MET A 2 10.68 12.89 4.90
C MET A 2 10.07 12.80 3.50
N MET A 3 10.50 11.81 2.70
CA MET A 3 9.92 11.53 1.38
C MET A 3 8.43 11.30 1.58
N ARG A 4 7.62 12.22 1.08
CA ARG A 4 6.18 12.02 0.94
C ARG A 4 6.00 10.92 -0.10
N ALA A 5 4.86 10.22 -0.10
CA ALA A 5 4.48 9.51 -1.32
C ALA A 5 4.33 10.58 -2.39
N ASP A 6 5.21 10.60 -3.38
CA ASP A 6 5.08 11.49 -4.53
C ASP A 6 3.89 11.02 -5.38
N LEU A 7 3.43 11.91 -6.26
CA LEU A 7 2.29 11.64 -7.14
C LEU A 7 2.54 10.42 -8.03
N ASP A 8 3.81 10.16 -8.34
CA ASP A 8 4.27 9.06 -9.18
C ASP A 8 4.04 7.70 -8.51
N GLU A 9 4.36 7.56 -7.22
CA GLU A 9 4.10 6.31 -6.51
C GLU A 9 2.60 6.04 -6.39
N LEU A 10 1.81 7.08 -6.15
CA LEU A 10 0.36 6.96 -6.10
C LEU A 10 -0.20 6.53 -7.47
N MET A 11 0.29 7.09 -8.57
CA MET A 11 -0.12 6.68 -9.91
C MET A 11 0.24 5.23 -10.20
N ILE A 12 1.48 4.82 -9.94
CA ILE A 12 1.96 3.45 -10.18
C ILE A 12 1.07 2.44 -9.45
N VAL A 13 0.83 2.67 -8.15
CA VAL A 13 0.02 1.76 -7.33
C VAL A 13 -1.45 1.79 -7.79
N SER A 14 -1.98 2.93 -8.22
CA SER A 14 -3.33 3.02 -8.79
C SER A 14 -3.46 2.28 -10.13
N CYS A 15 -2.40 2.24 -10.93
CA CYS A 15 -2.37 1.46 -12.18
C CYS A 15 -2.26 -0.04 -11.93
N LEU A 16 -1.46 -0.46 -10.94
CA LEU A 16 -1.29 -1.87 -10.60
C LEU A 16 -2.49 -2.46 -9.87
N PHE A 17 -3.21 -1.64 -9.10
CA PHE A 17 -4.36 -2.06 -8.30
C PHE A 17 -5.58 -1.18 -8.59
N PRO A 18 -6.13 -1.20 -9.82
CA PRO A 18 -7.20 -0.30 -10.23
C PRO A 18 -8.50 -0.50 -9.44
N ARG A 19 -8.66 -1.69 -8.82
CA ARG A 19 -9.79 -2.01 -7.94
C ARG A 19 -9.71 -1.31 -6.58
N MET A 20 -8.52 -0.93 -6.13
CA MET A 20 -8.29 -0.27 -4.85
C MET A 20 -8.10 1.23 -5.05
N LYS A 21 -8.83 2.04 -4.26
CA LYS A 21 -8.70 3.51 -4.34
C LYS A 21 -7.67 4.01 -3.34
N TRP A 22 -6.46 4.25 -3.83
CA TRP A 22 -5.33 4.71 -3.03
C TRP A 22 -5.35 6.21 -2.78
N THR A 23 -4.85 6.60 -1.61
CA THR A 23 -4.60 7.99 -1.21
C THR A 23 -3.28 8.08 -0.48
N SER A 24 -2.53 9.16 -0.67
CA SER A 24 -1.27 9.39 0.04
C SER A 24 -1.51 9.94 1.44
N SER A 25 -0.82 9.42 2.44
CA SER A 25 -0.80 10.06 3.77
C SER A 25 0.07 11.32 3.75
N VAL A 26 -0.44 12.39 4.36
CA VAL A 26 0.28 13.69 4.46
C VAL A 26 1.41 13.63 5.49
N THR A 27 1.32 12.72 6.47
CA THR A 27 2.21 12.68 7.64
C THR A 27 3.15 11.47 7.65
N ARG A 28 2.89 10.46 6.82
CA ARG A 28 3.65 9.20 6.80
C ARG A 28 3.93 8.77 5.35
N PRO A 29 5.05 8.09 5.08
CA PRO A 29 5.37 7.53 3.76
C PRO A 29 4.56 6.25 3.51
N VAL A 30 3.24 6.39 3.42
CA VAL A 30 2.29 5.29 3.21
C VAL A 30 1.18 5.72 2.25
N LEU A 31 0.69 4.77 1.48
CA LEU A 31 -0.55 4.84 0.73
C LEU A 31 -1.65 4.11 1.50
N ILE A 32 -2.84 4.69 1.52
CA ILE A 32 -4.01 4.17 2.22
C ILE A 32 -5.11 3.93 1.20
N ALA A 33 -5.54 2.69 1.07
CA ALA A 33 -6.71 2.32 0.29
C ALA A 33 -7.99 2.61 1.10
N ARG A 34 -9.09 2.95 0.42
CA ARG A 34 -10.40 3.18 1.05
C ARG A 34 -10.91 1.99 1.86
N GLU A 35 -10.47 0.80 1.49
CA GLU A 35 -10.82 -0.48 2.10
C GLU A 35 -10.12 -0.69 3.46
N GLY A 36 -9.31 0.28 3.91
CA GLY A 36 -8.54 0.22 5.16
C GLY A 36 -7.17 -0.42 5.01
N ASN A 37 -6.78 -0.82 3.80
CA ASN A 37 -5.45 -1.35 3.51
C ASN A 37 -4.41 -0.23 3.53
N VAL A 38 -3.29 -0.49 4.19
CA VAL A 38 -2.15 0.41 4.26
C VAL A 38 -0.97 -0.22 3.56
N LEU A 39 -0.38 0.52 2.62
CA LEU A 39 0.84 0.16 1.94
C LEU A 39 1.95 1.13 2.34
N ARG A 40 3.00 0.62 2.98
CA ARG A 40 4.20 1.43 3.26
C ARG A 40 5.09 1.48 2.02
N LEU A 41 5.58 2.67 1.64
CA LEU A 41 6.30 2.87 0.37
C LEU A 41 7.55 2.01 0.22
N TYR A 42 8.22 1.64 1.31
CA TYR A 42 9.39 0.76 1.24
C TYR A 42 9.06 -0.66 0.73
N TRP A 43 7.79 -1.07 0.69
CA TRP A 43 7.35 -2.32 0.07
C TRP A 43 7.11 -2.21 -1.43
N MET A 44 7.12 -1.00 -2.01
CA MET A 44 6.88 -0.80 -3.43
C MET A 44 7.84 -1.57 -4.33
N PRO A 45 9.17 -1.60 -4.08
CA PRO A 45 10.07 -2.39 -4.92
C PRO A 45 9.69 -3.86 -4.97
N LEU A 46 9.14 -4.44 -3.90
CA LEU A 46 8.68 -5.83 -3.93
C LEU A 46 7.37 -5.98 -4.70
N LEU A 47 6.43 -5.04 -4.55
CA LEU A 47 5.16 -5.03 -5.28
C LEU A 47 5.34 -4.96 -6.79
N LEU A 48 6.33 -4.18 -7.26
CA LEU A 48 6.62 -4.06 -8.70
C LEU A 48 7.08 -5.37 -9.34
N TRP A 49 7.49 -6.36 -8.54
CA TRP A 49 7.94 -7.67 -9.02
C TRP A 49 6.85 -8.73 -8.97
N LEU A 50 5.69 -8.40 -8.41
CA LEU A 50 4.55 -9.31 -8.28
C LEU A 50 3.54 -9.05 -9.39
N ASP A 51 2.88 -10.11 -9.85
CA ASP A 51 1.66 -9.97 -10.65
C ASP A 51 0.51 -9.40 -9.80
N GLU A 52 -0.55 -8.93 -10.48
CA GLU A 52 -1.71 -8.28 -9.87
C GLU A 52 -2.34 -9.13 -8.75
N CYS A 53 -2.53 -10.43 -8.97
CA CYS A 53 -3.14 -11.34 -7.99
C CYS A 53 -2.23 -11.53 -6.76
N CYS A 54 -0.94 -11.77 -6.97
CA CYS A 54 0.01 -11.95 -5.86
C CYS A 54 0.17 -10.67 -5.04
N ALA A 55 0.12 -9.52 -5.68
CA ALA A 55 0.27 -8.26 -5.01
C ALA A 55 -0.96 -7.84 -4.19
N GLU A 56 -2.18 -8.12 -4.67
CA GLU A 56 -3.40 -7.98 -3.84
C GLU A 56 -3.30 -8.84 -2.58
N LEU A 57 -2.97 -10.13 -2.72
CA LEU A 57 -2.80 -11.05 -1.58
C LEU A 57 -1.69 -10.59 -0.63
N PHE A 58 -0.59 -10.05 -1.16
CA PHE A 58 0.50 -9.53 -0.35
C PHE A 58 0.05 -8.34 0.52
N ILE A 59 -0.69 -7.39 -0.07
CA ILE A 59 -1.25 -6.23 0.64
C ILE A 59 -2.23 -6.68 1.72
N GLU A 60 -3.10 -7.64 1.42
CA GLU A 60 -4.02 -8.21 2.41
C GLU A 60 -3.28 -8.85 3.58
N GLN A 61 -2.24 -9.63 3.32
CA GLN A 61 -1.44 -10.28 4.37
C GLN A 61 -0.68 -9.27 5.24
N LEU A 62 -0.16 -8.19 4.64
CA LEU A 62 0.48 -7.10 5.38
C LEU A 62 -0.50 -6.46 6.37
N ASN A 63 -1.76 -6.25 5.97
CA ASN A 63 -2.77 -5.58 6.78
C ASN A 63 -3.45 -6.53 7.78
N ALA A 64 -3.64 -7.80 7.43
CA ALA A 64 -4.18 -8.83 8.33
C ALA A 64 -3.27 -9.08 9.55
N ARG A 65 -1.95 -8.98 9.38
CA ARG A 65 -0.99 -9.08 10.50
C ARG A 65 -1.09 -7.90 11.47
N VAL A 66 -1.41 -6.70 11.00
CA VAL A 66 -1.55 -5.50 11.85
C VAL A 66 -2.79 -5.59 12.74
N VAL A 67 -3.92 -6.07 12.20
CA VAL A 67 -5.16 -6.26 12.98
C VAL A 67 -4.95 -7.26 14.13
N ARG A 68 -4.18 -8.32 13.91
CA ARG A 68 -3.85 -9.29 14.97
C ARG A 68 -2.95 -8.73 16.07
N GLN A 69 -2.16 -7.70 15.80
CA GLN A 69 -1.30 -7.07 16.81
C GLN A 69 -2.04 -6.04 17.67
N LEU A 70 -3.14 -5.46 17.18
CA LEU A 70 -4.00 -4.54 17.94
C LEU A 70 -5.08 -5.24 18.77
N SER A 71 -5.20 -6.57 18.64
CA SER A 71 -6.18 -7.40 19.35
C SER A 71 -5.57 -8.16 20.54
N LYS A 72 -4.43 -7.71 21.06
CA LYS A 72 -3.74 -8.27 22.23
C LYS A 72 -3.55 -7.23 23.32
#